data_AF-A0A940BWV9-F1
#
_entry.id   AF-A0A940BWV9-F1
#
_cell.length_a   1.000
_cell.length_b   1.000
_cell.length_c   1.000
_cell.angle_alpha   90.00
_cell.angle_beta   90.00
_cell.angle_gamma   90.00
#
_symmetry.space_group_name_H-M   'P 1'
#
loop_
_entity.id
_entity.type
_entity.pdbx_description
1 polymer ?
#
loop_
_entity_poly.entity_id
_entity_poly.type
_entity_poly.pdbx_seq_one_letter_code
_entity_poly.pdbx_strand_id
1 'polypeptide(L)'
;LEQHCLTQFNQIRMTAFPNAYFEKDNDARTGSKGDFIFREASEDGTEFISIMFEMKNELDATATKHKNEDFFRELDKDRNEKKCEYAVLVSLLESDSELYNTGIVDVSYRYPKMYVIRPQFFIPMITLLRNAALNSLKYQRELQIVRSQQLDLQNFENEMQTFKDAFARNYDIASRKFKTAIDEIDKTIDHLQKTKEALLSSENNLRLANNKAEDLSIKKLTKNAPSVRAMFEEIKAENQA
;
A
#
# COMPACT_ATOMS: atom_id res chain seq x y z
N LEU A 1 22.63 46.48 18.76
CA LEU A 1 21.39 45.74 18.42
C LEU A 1 21.61 44.22 18.52
N GLU A 2 22.63 43.68 17.84
CA GLU A 2 23.02 42.27 17.92
C GLU A 2 23.08 41.68 19.34
N GLN A 3 23.79 42.34 20.25
CA GLN A 3 23.92 41.88 21.62
C GLN A 3 22.56 41.78 22.34
N HIS A 4 21.65 42.72 22.05
CA HIS A 4 20.30 42.72 22.65
C HIS A 4 19.51 41.50 22.17
N CYS A 5 19.44 41.27 20.86
CA CYS A 5 18.73 40.12 20.29
C CYS A 5 19.32 38.79 20.78
N LEU A 6 20.65 38.68 20.86
CA LEU A 6 21.33 37.50 21.39
C LEU A 6 20.99 37.26 22.86
N THR A 7 21.00 38.29 23.70
CA THR A 7 20.59 38.17 25.11
C THR A 7 19.12 37.78 25.24
N GLN A 8 18.21 38.39 24.46
CA GLN A 8 16.79 38.05 24.46
C GLN A 8 16.57 36.57 24.08
N PHE A 9 17.26 36.08 23.05
CA PHE A 9 17.18 34.67 22.66
C PHE A 9 17.67 33.75 23.77
N ASN A 10 18.83 34.05 24.35
CA ASN A 10 19.44 33.21 25.37
C ASN A 10 18.64 33.16 26.68
N GLN A 11 17.88 34.20 27.01
CA GLN A 11 16.99 34.23 28.18
C GLN A 11 15.88 33.18 28.12
N ILE A 12 15.41 32.84 26.91
CA ILE A 12 14.29 31.92 26.70
C ILE A 12 14.68 30.64 25.96
N ARG A 13 15.95 30.50 25.57
CA ARG A 13 16.45 29.37 24.75
C ARG A 13 16.01 28.03 25.31
N MET A 14 16.26 27.78 26.60
CA MET A 14 15.95 26.48 27.22
C MET A 14 14.45 26.23 27.40
N THR A 15 13.62 27.28 27.49
CA THR A 15 12.18 27.15 27.71
C THR A 15 11.39 27.10 26.41
N ALA A 16 11.82 27.82 25.37
CA ALA A 16 11.10 27.96 24.11
C ALA A 16 11.77 27.25 22.92
N PHE A 17 13.10 27.08 22.95
CA PHE A 17 13.89 26.61 21.81
C PHE A 17 15.01 25.63 22.22
N PRO A 18 14.69 24.54 22.95
CA PRO A 18 15.70 23.66 23.57
C PRO A 18 16.65 23.00 22.56
N ASN A 19 16.18 22.77 21.34
CA ASN A 19 16.94 22.10 20.28
C ASN A 19 17.46 23.07 19.20
N ALA A 20 17.29 24.38 19.40
CA ALA A 20 17.65 25.36 18.39
C ALA A 20 19.14 25.69 18.42
N TYR A 21 19.71 25.75 17.23
CA TYR A 21 21.01 26.34 16.96
C TYR A 21 20.84 27.83 16.66
N PHE A 22 21.57 28.68 17.38
CA PHE A 22 21.60 30.13 17.15
C PHE A 22 22.99 30.68 17.41
N GLU A 23 23.68 31.05 16.33
CA GLU A 23 25.06 31.53 16.36
C GLU A 23 25.31 32.63 15.32
N LYS A 24 26.39 33.38 15.52
CA LYS A 24 26.86 34.39 14.56
C LYS A 24 27.36 33.72 13.28
N ASP A 25 27.08 34.31 12.11
CA ASP A 25 27.66 33.84 10.86
C ASP A 25 29.13 34.30 10.73
N ASN A 26 30.03 33.43 11.17
CA ASN A 26 31.48 33.69 11.09
C ASN A 26 32.12 33.21 9.78
N ASP A 27 31.37 32.58 8.89
CA ASP A 27 31.92 31.96 7.68
C ASP A 27 31.96 32.96 6.51
N ALA A 28 33.11 33.64 6.40
CA ALA A 28 33.43 34.70 5.45
C ALA A 28 33.80 34.24 4.03
N ARG A 29 33.77 32.93 3.75
CA ARG A 29 34.42 32.34 2.56
C ARG A 29 33.90 32.88 1.22
N THR A 30 32.72 33.50 1.19
CA THR A 30 32.07 34.06 -0.02
C THR A 30 32.04 35.59 -0.07
N GLY A 31 32.65 36.28 0.91
CA GLY A 31 32.77 37.75 0.94
C GLY A 31 31.52 38.52 1.39
N SER A 32 30.49 37.81 1.87
CA SER A 32 29.25 38.36 2.44
C SER A 32 28.93 37.58 3.73
N LYS A 33 28.33 38.23 4.72
CA LYS A 33 28.04 37.65 6.04
C LYS A 33 26.74 38.23 6.55
N GLY A 34 25.82 37.36 6.96
CA GLY A 34 24.72 37.76 7.83
C GLY A 34 25.20 37.95 9.27
N ASP A 35 24.34 38.44 10.15
CA ASP A 35 24.68 38.59 11.57
C ASP A 35 24.50 37.28 12.33
N PHE A 36 23.36 36.60 12.15
CA PHE A 36 23.04 35.36 12.87
C PHE A 36 22.28 34.35 12.02
N ILE A 37 22.48 33.08 12.32
CA ILE A 37 21.72 31.97 11.75
C ILE A 37 20.97 31.26 12.88
N PHE A 38 19.66 31.11 12.70
CA PHE A 38 18.81 30.24 13.51
C PHE A 38 18.48 28.97 12.74
N ARG A 39 18.61 27.80 13.37
CA ARG A 39 18.15 26.51 12.82
C ARG A 39 17.53 25.67 13.91
N GLU A 40 16.53 24.88 13.54
CA GLU A 40 15.99 23.86 14.44
C GLU A 40 15.62 22.61 13.66
N ALA A 41 15.92 21.45 14.27
CA ALA A 41 15.62 20.14 13.75
C ALA A 41 14.68 19.39 14.70
N SER A 42 13.86 18.49 14.13
CA SER A 42 13.08 17.55 14.94
C SER A 42 13.99 16.49 15.56
N GLU A 43 13.42 15.70 16.47
CA GLU A 43 14.14 14.64 17.22
C GLU A 43 14.85 13.61 16.31
N ASP A 44 14.35 13.41 15.10
CA ASP A 44 14.93 12.55 14.06
C ASP A 44 16.08 13.19 13.27
N GLY A 45 16.45 14.43 13.60
CA GLY A 45 17.51 15.19 12.93
C GLY A 45 17.07 15.93 11.66
N THR A 46 15.77 15.92 11.32
CA THR A 46 15.26 16.67 10.15
C THR A 46 15.17 18.17 10.46
N GLU A 47 16.00 19.01 9.82
CA GLU A 47 15.85 20.47 9.88
C GLU A 47 14.46 20.83 9.34
N PHE A 48 13.66 21.52 10.15
CA PHE A 48 12.31 21.96 9.74
C PHE A 48 12.21 23.48 9.61
N ILE A 49 13.17 24.23 10.16
CA ILE A 49 13.23 25.68 10.01
C ILE A 49 14.67 26.17 10.03
N SER A 50 14.95 27.14 9.16
CA SER A 50 16.18 27.91 9.17
C SER A 50 15.92 29.37 8.81
N ILE A 51 16.52 30.29 9.55
CA ILE A 51 16.33 31.74 9.40
C ILE A 51 17.70 32.42 9.36
N MET A 52 17.94 33.19 8.31
CA MET A 52 19.06 34.12 8.23
C MET A 52 18.64 35.47 8.79
N PHE A 53 19.43 36.03 9.70
CA PHE A 53 19.19 37.34 10.31
C PHE A 53 20.25 38.35 9.91
N GLU A 54 19.79 39.56 9.60
CA GLU A 54 20.61 40.77 9.45
C GLU A 54 20.10 41.81 10.44
N MET A 55 20.98 42.58 11.07
CA MET A 55 20.63 43.56 12.09
C MET A 55 21.17 44.95 11.73
N LYS A 56 20.29 45.96 11.70
CA LYS A 56 20.66 47.35 11.36
C LYS A 56 20.23 48.35 12.42
N ASN A 57 21.15 49.22 12.79
CA ASN A 57 20.95 50.27 13.79
C ASN A 57 21.11 51.66 13.16
N GLU A 58 20.41 52.67 13.68
CA GLU A 58 20.50 54.06 13.19
C GLU A 58 21.84 54.75 13.52
N LEU A 59 22.62 54.19 14.46
CA LEU A 59 23.82 54.82 15.01
C LEU A 59 25.11 54.60 14.18
N ASP A 60 25.05 53.84 13.08
CA ASP A 60 26.17 53.76 12.14
C ASP A 60 26.19 55.03 11.28
N ALA A 61 26.75 56.10 11.88
CA ALA A 61 26.85 57.44 11.33
C ALA A 61 27.79 57.51 10.11
N THR A 62 27.32 57.02 8.96
CA THR A 62 27.83 57.41 7.64
C THR A 62 27.05 58.63 7.14
N ALA A 63 27.67 59.42 6.26
CA ALA A 63 27.13 60.68 5.74
C ALA A 63 25.82 60.55 4.93
N THR A 64 25.34 59.31 4.72
CA THR A 64 24.10 58.96 4.02
C THR A 64 23.28 58.01 4.88
N LYS A 65 22.06 58.42 5.25
CA LYS A 65 21.08 57.53 5.90
C LYS A 65 20.75 56.36 4.96
N HIS A 66 21.04 55.15 5.39
CA HIS A 66 20.66 53.92 4.69
C HIS A 66 19.17 53.60 4.88
N LYS A 67 18.55 52.99 3.87
CA LYS A 67 17.19 52.46 3.93
C LYS A 67 17.21 50.95 4.11
N ASN A 68 16.11 50.39 4.59
CA ASN A 68 15.96 48.94 4.74
C ASN A 68 16.16 48.20 3.41
N GLU A 69 15.65 48.76 2.31
CA GLU A 69 15.75 48.16 0.97
C GLU A 69 17.19 47.98 0.49
N ASP A 70 18.13 48.80 0.98
CA ASP A 70 19.54 48.74 0.57
C ASP A 70 20.18 47.39 0.94
N PHE A 71 19.63 46.70 1.96
CA PHE A 71 20.17 45.46 2.51
C PHE A 71 19.49 44.19 1.98
N PHE A 72 18.34 44.29 1.30
CA PHE A 72 17.55 43.12 0.94
C PHE A 72 18.29 42.17 0.00
N ARG A 73 19.01 42.70 -0.99
CA ARG A 73 19.74 41.89 -1.97
C ARG A 73 20.87 41.09 -1.32
N GLU A 74 21.58 41.69 -0.37
CA GLU A 74 22.69 41.05 0.34
C GLU A 74 22.17 39.99 1.31
N LEU A 75 21.14 40.32 2.09
CA LEU A 75 20.48 39.38 2.98
C LEU A 75 19.88 38.17 2.23
N ASP A 76 19.25 38.39 1.06
CA ASP A 76 18.75 37.27 0.25
C ASP A 76 19.89 36.40 -0.30
N LYS A 77 21.00 37.01 -0.70
CA LYS A 77 22.20 36.28 -1.13
C LYS A 77 22.72 35.40 0.00
N ASP A 78 22.89 35.94 1.21
CA ASP A 78 23.36 35.20 2.39
C ASP A 78 22.40 34.08 2.78
N ARG A 79 21.09 34.35 2.76
CA ARG A 79 20.03 33.34 2.95
C ARG A 79 20.23 32.16 2.00
N ASN A 80 20.42 32.43 0.71
CA ASN A 80 20.57 31.37 -0.30
C ASN A 80 21.90 30.61 -0.16
N GLU A 81 23.01 31.31 0.07
CA GLU A 81 24.33 30.70 0.23
C GLU A 81 24.38 29.77 1.45
N LYS A 82 23.75 30.19 2.55
CA LYS A 82 23.66 29.40 3.78
C LYS A 82 22.48 28.44 3.77
N LYS A 83 21.69 28.35 2.70
CA LYS A 83 20.51 27.47 2.60
C LYS A 83 19.52 27.66 3.75
N CYS A 84 19.27 28.91 4.12
CA CYS A 84 18.23 29.25 5.09
C CYS A 84 16.88 29.38 4.38
N GLU A 85 15.81 28.91 5.03
CA GLU A 85 14.46 29.02 4.48
C GLU A 85 13.96 30.47 4.46
N TYR A 86 14.15 31.20 5.56
CA TYR A 86 13.69 32.58 5.76
C TYR A 86 14.85 33.57 5.85
N ALA A 87 14.57 34.83 5.52
CA ALA A 87 15.43 35.97 5.81
C ALA A 87 14.67 36.97 6.68
N VAL A 88 15.31 37.49 7.73
CA VAL A 88 14.71 38.49 8.61
C VAL A 88 15.69 39.62 8.86
N LEU A 89 15.34 40.81 8.38
CA LEU A 89 16.06 42.04 8.68
C LEU A 89 15.49 42.65 9.97
N VAL A 90 16.28 42.67 11.04
CA VAL A 90 15.97 43.35 12.30
C VAL A 90 16.50 44.77 12.23
N SER A 91 15.63 45.76 12.11
CA SER A 91 16.05 47.13 11.79
C SER A 91 15.46 48.19 12.71
N LEU A 92 16.32 49.13 13.11
CA LEU A 92 15.92 50.41 13.71
C LEU A 92 15.89 51.55 12.68
N LEU A 93 16.31 51.31 11.43
CA LEU A 93 16.30 52.33 10.36
C LEU A 93 14.89 52.79 10.01
N GLU A 94 14.78 53.99 9.42
CA GLU A 94 13.51 54.55 8.94
C GLU A 94 12.45 54.54 10.04
N SER A 95 12.80 55.06 11.23
CA SER A 95 11.90 55.15 12.39
C SER A 95 10.66 56.04 12.13
N ASP A 96 10.76 56.96 11.18
CA ASP A 96 9.68 57.83 10.69
C ASP A 96 8.81 57.21 9.58
N SER A 97 9.18 56.05 9.03
CA SER A 97 8.41 55.37 8.00
C SER A 97 7.14 54.73 8.58
N GLU A 98 5.96 55.14 8.10
CA GLU A 98 4.67 54.55 8.49
C GLU A 98 4.65 53.03 8.25
N LEU A 99 5.27 52.55 7.17
CA LEU A 99 5.33 51.14 6.82
C LEU A 99 6.14 50.34 7.85
N TYR A 100 7.39 50.72 8.09
CA TYR A 100 8.30 49.96 8.95
C TYR A 100 8.04 50.19 10.45
N ASN A 101 7.40 51.28 10.82
CA ASN A 101 7.04 51.54 12.21
C ASN A 101 5.87 50.67 12.72
N THR A 102 5.18 49.94 11.84
CA THR A 102 4.16 48.94 12.22
C THR A 102 4.73 47.74 12.99
N GLY A 103 6.04 47.47 12.88
CA GLY A 103 6.71 46.44 13.66
C GLY A 103 7.15 45.21 12.89
N ILE A 104 6.26 44.62 12.09
CA ILE A 104 6.55 43.46 11.23
C ILE A 104 6.04 43.78 9.83
N VAL A 105 6.94 43.76 8.85
CA VAL A 105 6.63 44.03 7.44
C VAL A 105 7.03 42.81 6.62
N ASP A 106 6.08 42.28 5.87
CA ASP A 106 6.32 41.25 4.86
C ASP A 106 6.83 41.91 3.56
N VAL A 107 8.03 41.53 3.13
CA VAL A 107 8.63 42.00 1.87
C VAL A 107 8.75 40.87 0.83
N SER A 108 7.99 39.79 1.03
CA SER A 108 7.95 38.61 0.16
C SER A 108 7.51 38.89 -1.27
N TYR A 109 6.83 40.00 -1.51
CA TYR A 109 6.50 40.49 -2.86
C TYR A 109 7.74 40.79 -3.72
N ARG A 110 8.89 41.04 -3.09
CA ARG A 110 10.17 41.33 -3.76
C ARG A 110 11.22 40.24 -3.51
N TYR A 111 11.31 39.73 -2.28
CA TYR A 111 12.25 38.68 -1.90
C TYR A 111 11.52 37.57 -1.12
N PRO A 112 11.32 36.38 -1.72
CA PRO A 112 10.50 35.33 -1.13
C PRO A 112 10.90 35.01 0.33
N LYS A 113 9.90 34.88 1.20
CA LYS A 113 10.08 34.53 2.62
C LYS A 113 11.00 35.48 3.41
N MET A 114 11.04 36.75 3.01
CA MET A 114 11.79 37.79 3.71
C MET A 114 10.86 38.74 4.49
N TYR A 115 11.29 39.09 5.70
CA TYR A 115 10.57 40.03 6.57
C TYR A 115 11.51 41.11 7.12
N VAL A 116 10.96 42.30 7.37
CA VAL A 116 11.62 43.37 8.12
C VAL A 116 10.89 43.52 9.45
N ILE A 117 11.63 43.46 10.56
CA ILE A 117 11.05 43.55 11.89
C ILE A 117 11.75 44.58 12.76
N ARG A 118 11.01 45.17 13.69
CA ARG A 118 11.58 45.91 14.81
C ARG A 118 12.09 44.94 15.88
N PRO A 119 13.10 45.32 16.69
CA PRO A 119 13.75 44.39 17.62
C PRO A 119 12.81 43.72 18.64
N GLN A 120 11.75 44.40 19.06
CA GLN A 120 10.74 43.85 19.99
C GLN A 120 9.97 42.65 19.43
N PHE A 121 9.93 42.49 18.09
CA PHE A 121 9.28 41.36 17.43
C PHE A 121 10.24 40.20 17.15
N PHE A 122 11.51 40.29 17.54
CA PHE A 122 12.53 39.28 17.26
C PHE A 122 12.12 37.88 17.74
N ILE A 123 11.77 37.75 19.03
CA ILE A 123 11.30 36.49 19.58
C ILE A 123 9.94 36.06 19.00
N PRO A 124 8.89 36.92 18.99
CA PRO A 124 7.61 36.57 18.37
C PRO A 124 7.73 36.05 16.93
N MET A 125 8.62 36.63 16.13
CA MET A 125 8.83 36.23 14.74
C MET A 125 9.43 34.82 14.64
N ILE A 126 10.46 34.52 15.44
CA ILE A 126 11.04 33.17 15.51
C ILE A 126 9.95 32.17 15.92
N THR A 127 9.18 32.48 16.96
CA THR A 127 8.10 31.59 17.43
C THR A 127 7.03 31.36 16.36
N LEU A 128 6.61 32.40 15.64
CA LEU A 128 5.60 32.30 14.59
C LEU A 128 6.07 31.39 13.46
N LEU A 129 7.26 31.66 12.91
CA LEU A 129 7.81 30.89 11.80
C LEU A 129 8.04 29.43 12.22
N ARG A 130 8.58 29.21 13.42
CA ARG A 130 8.80 27.86 13.98
C ARG A 130 7.50 27.06 14.07
N ASN A 131 6.44 27.65 14.61
CA ASN A 131 5.17 26.95 14.77
C ASN A 131 4.51 26.65 13.42
N ALA A 132 4.63 27.55 12.45
CA ALA A 132 4.17 27.31 11.08
C ALA A 132 4.92 26.12 10.45
N ALA A 133 6.23 26.08 10.62
CA ALA A 133 7.08 25.00 10.12
C ALA A 133 6.80 23.64 10.78
N LEU A 134 6.61 23.60 12.10
CA LEU A 134 6.24 22.38 12.83
C LEU A 134 4.90 21.80 12.38
N ASN A 135 3.90 22.66 12.18
CA ASN A 135 2.59 22.23 11.68
C ASN A 135 2.71 21.65 10.27
N SER A 136 3.48 22.29 9.38
CA SER A 136 3.74 21.80 8.03
C SER A 136 4.41 20.41 8.05
N LEU A 137 5.42 20.21 8.91
CA LEU A 137 6.10 18.92 9.06
C LEU A 137 5.15 17.81 9.52
N LYS A 138 4.28 18.11 10.49
CA LYS A 138 3.27 17.16 10.97
C LYS A 138 2.34 16.72 9.84
N TYR A 139 1.83 17.67 9.05
CA TYR A 139 0.97 17.36 7.91
C TYR A 139 1.66 16.51 6.84
N GLN A 140 2.94 16.79 6.55
CA GLN A 140 3.71 15.99 5.59
C GLN A 140 3.87 14.53 6.06
N ARG A 141 4.15 14.31 7.35
CA ARG A 141 4.23 12.97 7.93
C ARG A 141 2.89 12.23 7.87
N GLU A 142 1.79 12.90 8.21
CA GLU A 142 0.45 12.31 8.10
C GLU A 142 0.10 11.93 6.65
N LEU A 143 0.42 12.80 5.68
CA LEU A 143 0.21 12.50 4.26
C LEU A 143 1.03 11.30 3.77
N GLN A 144 2.27 11.12 4.26
CA GLN A 144 3.07 9.95 3.92
C GLN A 144 2.44 8.65 4.45
N ILE A 145 1.94 8.66 5.69
CA ILE A 145 1.24 7.51 6.30
C ILE A 145 -0.02 7.16 5.50
N VAL A 146 -0.83 8.15 5.10
CA VAL A 146 -2.03 7.90 4.30
C VAL A 146 -1.67 7.32 2.93
N ARG A 147 -0.62 7.82 2.28
CA ARG A 147 -0.16 7.27 1.00
C ARG A 147 0.34 5.83 1.11
N SER A 148 1.07 5.48 2.16
CA SER A 148 1.51 4.09 2.36
C SER A 148 0.32 3.17 2.58
N GLN A 149 -0.68 3.59 3.37
CA GLN A 149 -1.91 2.82 3.57
C GLN A 149 -2.69 2.60 2.27
N GLN A 150 -2.72 3.59 1.37
CA GLN A 150 -3.36 3.44 0.05
C GLN A 150 -2.64 2.39 -0.82
N LEU A 151 -1.31 2.34 -0.80
CA LEU A 151 -0.54 1.32 -1.51
C LEU A 151 -0.80 -0.08 -0.94
N ASP A 152 -0.86 -0.21 0.38
CA ASP A 152 -1.17 -1.48 1.04
C ASP A 152 -2.59 -1.97 0.67
N LEU A 153 -3.57 -1.06 0.63
CA LEU A 153 -4.93 -1.39 0.20
C LEU A 153 -4.97 -1.83 -1.27
N GLN A 154 -4.24 -1.16 -2.15
CA GLN A 154 -4.16 -1.54 -3.56
C GLN A 154 -3.51 -2.93 -3.73
N ASN A 155 -2.45 -3.23 -2.99
CA ASN A 155 -1.82 -4.55 -3.00
C ASN A 155 -2.79 -5.62 -2.51
N PHE A 156 -3.50 -5.36 -1.42
CA PHE A 156 -4.54 -6.26 -0.91
C PHE A 156 -5.64 -6.51 -1.95
N GLU A 157 -6.13 -5.48 -2.63
CA GLU A 157 -7.14 -5.62 -3.69
C GLU A 157 -6.64 -6.51 -4.85
N ASN A 158 -5.39 -6.32 -5.27
CA ASN A 158 -4.77 -7.14 -6.32
C ASN A 158 -4.61 -8.60 -5.91
N GLU A 159 -4.17 -8.86 -4.67
CA GLU A 159 -4.06 -10.21 -4.11
C GLU A 159 -5.43 -10.88 -3.99
N MET A 160 -6.44 -10.14 -3.51
CA MET A 160 -7.81 -10.63 -3.42
C MET A 160 -8.37 -10.99 -4.80
N GLN A 161 -8.12 -10.17 -5.82
CA GLN A 161 -8.57 -10.46 -7.18
C GLN A 161 -7.88 -11.71 -7.74
N THR A 162 -6.56 -11.83 -7.54
CA THR A 162 -5.78 -13.02 -7.93
C THR A 162 -6.30 -14.28 -7.24
N PHE A 163 -6.60 -14.20 -5.94
CA PHE A 163 -7.20 -15.29 -5.19
C PHE A 163 -8.56 -15.69 -5.76
N LYS A 164 -9.46 -14.73 -6.03
CA LYS A 164 -10.78 -15.00 -6.59
C LYS A 164 -10.69 -15.70 -7.94
N ASP A 165 -9.79 -15.26 -8.82
CA ASP A 165 -9.60 -15.86 -10.14
C ASP A 165 -9.04 -17.28 -10.05
N ALA A 166 -8.06 -17.51 -9.17
CA ALA A 166 -7.52 -18.84 -8.91
C ALA A 166 -8.59 -19.78 -8.32
N PHE A 167 -9.35 -19.30 -7.34
CA PHE A 167 -10.43 -20.04 -6.70
C PHE A 167 -11.52 -20.42 -7.71
N ALA A 168 -11.99 -19.46 -8.52
CA ALA A 168 -13.01 -19.69 -9.53
C ALA A 168 -12.59 -20.76 -10.55
N ARG A 169 -11.33 -20.71 -11.03
CA ARG A 169 -10.79 -21.73 -11.95
C ARG A 169 -10.75 -23.12 -11.31
N ASN A 170 -10.25 -23.21 -10.07
CA ASN A 170 -10.18 -24.48 -9.36
C ASN A 170 -11.57 -25.07 -9.10
N TYR A 171 -12.53 -24.22 -8.71
CA TYR A 171 -13.91 -24.61 -8.52
C TYR A 171 -14.55 -25.14 -9.81
N ASP A 172 -14.38 -24.44 -10.94
CA ASP A 172 -14.90 -24.87 -12.24
C ASP A 172 -14.32 -26.22 -12.67
N ILE A 173 -12.99 -26.41 -12.54
CA ILE A 173 -12.35 -27.69 -12.83
C ILE A 173 -12.90 -28.80 -11.94
N ALA A 174 -13.02 -28.56 -10.63
CA ALA A 174 -13.55 -29.53 -9.69
C ALA A 174 -15.01 -29.90 -10.02
N SER A 175 -15.84 -28.89 -10.34
CA SER A 175 -17.24 -29.08 -10.75
C SER A 175 -17.35 -29.91 -12.02
N ARG A 176 -16.54 -29.61 -13.05
CA ARG A 176 -16.51 -30.40 -14.30
C ARG A 176 -16.08 -31.84 -14.05
N LYS A 177 -15.00 -32.07 -13.30
CA LYS A 177 -14.54 -33.43 -12.95
C LYS A 177 -15.59 -34.20 -12.16
N PHE A 178 -16.26 -33.53 -11.21
CA PHE A 178 -17.33 -34.13 -10.44
C PHE A 178 -18.48 -34.58 -11.35
N LYS A 179 -18.93 -33.70 -12.26
CA LYS A 179 -19.98 -34.04 -13.23
C LYS A 179 -19.59 -35.22 -14.12
N THR A 180 -18.38 -35.23 -14.68
CA THR A 180 -17.89 -36.36 -15.48
C THR A 180 -17.83 -37.65 -14.68
N ALA A 181 -17.40 -37.61 -13.41
CA ALA A 181 -17.38 -38.80 -12.56
C ALA A 181 -18.79 -39.36 -12.32
N ILE A 182 -19.79 -38.49 -12.12
CA ILE A 182 -21.19 -38.90 -12.01
C ILE A 182 -21.67 -39.54 -13.32
N ASP A 183 -21.38 -38.92 -14.47
CA ASP A 183 -21.75 -39.48 -15.78
C ASP A 183 -21.13 -40.87 -16.02
N GLU A 184 -19.87 -41.11 -15.60
CA GLU A 184 -19.22 -42.41 -15.69
C GLU A 184 -19.79 -43.45 -14.70
N ILE A 185 -20.21 -43.02 -13.51
CA ILE A 185 -20.93 -43.88 -12.56
C ILE A 185 -22.24 -44.34 -13.18
N ASP A 186 -23.01 -43.45 -13.80
CA ASP A 186 -24.28 -43.78 -14.43
C ASP A 186 -24.10 -44.78 -15.58
N LYS A 187 -23.07 -44.60 -16.43
CA LYS A 187 -22.71 -45.58 -17.47
C LYS A 187 -22.34 -46.94 -16.87
N THR A 188 -21.60 -46.96 -15.77
CA THR A 188 -21.22 -48.20 -15.09
C THR A 188 -22.44 -48.92 -14.54
N ILE A 189 -23.41 -48.18 -13.98
CA ILE A 189 -24.68 -48.74 -13.51
C ILE A 189 -25.45 -49.37 -14.69
N ASP A 190 -25.53 -48.71 -15.84
CA ASP A 190 -26.17 -49.25 -17.05
C ASP A 190 -25.48 -50.55 -17.52
N HIS A 191 -24.15 -50.59 -17.55
CA HIS A 191 -23.40 -51.81 -17.87
C HIS A 191 -23.65 -52.96 -16.89
N LEU A 192 -23.72 -52.68 -15.59
CA LEU A 192 -24.05 -53.67 -14.57
C LEU A 192 -25.49 -54.19 -14.71
N GLN A 193 -26.44 -53.32 -15.07
CA GLN A 193 -27.83 -53.73 -15.34
C GLN A 193 -27.91 -54.68 -16.54
N LYS A 194 -27.26 -54.36 -17.67
CA LYS A 194 -27.21 -55.24 -18.85
C LYS A 194 -26.55 -56.58 -18.54
N THR A 195 -25.49 -56.56 -17.73
CA THR A 195 -24.80 -57.79 -17.30
C THR A 195 -25.73 -58.67 -16.46
N LYS A 196 -26.47 -58.07 -15.53
CA LYS A 196 -27.49 -58.76 -14.73
C LYS A 196 -28.57 -59.39 -15.61
N GLU A 197 -29.10 -58.66 -16.59
CA GLU A 197 -30.10 -59.16 -17.53
C GLU A 197 -29.61 -60.37 -18.34
N ALA A 198 -28.38 -60.31 -18.86
CA ALA A 198 -27.77 -61.42 -19.59
C ALA A 198 -27.61 -62.68 -18.71
N LEU A 199 -27.21 -62.52 -17.44
CA LEU A 199 -27.11 -63.63 -16.49
C LEU A 199 -28.47 -64.28 -16.21
N LEU A 200 -29.51 -63.47 -15.96
CA LEU A 200 -30.87 -63.98 -15.75
C LEU A 200 -31.42 -64.68 -17.00
N SER A 201 -31.14 -64.15 -18.19
CA SER A 201 -31.51 -64.81 -19.45
C SER A 201 -30.77 -66.14 -19.64
N SER A 202 -29.49 -66.21 -19.25
CA SER A 202 -28.70 -67.44 -19.31
C SER A 202 -29.24 -68.51 -18.36
N GLU A 203 -29.57 -68.12 -17.12
CA GLU A 203 -30.23 -68.99 -16.14
C GLU A 203 -31.55 -69.54 -16.68
N ASN A 204 -32.38 -68.69 -17.30
CA ASN A 204 -33.62 -69.14 -17.93
C ASN A 204 -33.38 -70.11 -19.10
N ASN A 205 -32.34 -69.90 -19.91
CA ASN A 205 -31.96 -70.84 -20.97
C ASN A 205 -31.50 -72.19 -20.41
N LEU A 206 -30.71 -72.19 -19.33
CA LEU A 206 -30.31 -73.41 -18.63
C LEU A 206 -31.53 -74.16 -18.06
N ARG A 207 -32.48 -73.44 -17.46
CA ARG A 207 -33.75 -74.01 -16.99
C ARG A 207 -34.55 -74.65 -18.14
N LEU A 208 -34.65 -73.97 -19.28
CA LEU A 208 -35.33 -74.51 -20.48
C LEU A 208 -34.61 -75.75 -21.03
N ALA A 209 -33.29 -75.75 -21.06
CA ALA A 209 -32.49 -76.89 -21.49
C ALA A 209 -32.68 -78.08 -20.53
N ASN A 210 -32.68 -77.85 -19.21
CA ASN A 210 -32.93 -78.89 -18.22
C ASN A 210 -34.34 -79.49 -18.38
N ASN A 211 -35.37 -78.65 -18.53
CA ASN A 211 -36.74 -79.13 -18.79
C ASN A 211 -36.83 -79.98 -20.06
N LYS A 212 -36.13 -79.60 -21.14
CA LYS A 212 -36.05 -80.41 -22.36
C LYS A 212 -35.34 -81.74 -22.15
N ALA A 213 -34.30 -81.76 -21.31
CA ALA A 213 -33.56 -82.96 -20.97
C ALA A 213 -34.39 -83.93 -20.12
N GLU A 214 -35.15 -83.43 -19.15
CA GLU A 214 -36.08 -84.23 -18.34
C GLU A 214 -37.24 -84.79 -19.17
N ASP A 215 -37.68 -84.06 -20.20
CA ASP A 215 -38.76 -84.48 -21.11
C ASP A 215 -38.27 -85.46 -22.22
N LEU A 216 -36.99 -85.87 -22.19
CA LEU A 216 -36.46 -86.93 -23.06
C LEU A 216 -36.98 -88.30 -22.60
N SER A 217 -37.79 -88.93 -23.45
CA SER A 217 -38.16 -90.34 -23.29
C SER A 217 -37.62 -91.17 -24.45
N ILE A 218 -37.41 -92.48 -24.22
CA ILE A 218 -37.04 -93.45 -25.26
C ILE A 218 -37.98 -93.33 -26.48
N LYS A 219 -39.27 -93.08 -26.23
CA LYS A 219 -40.29 -92.86 -27.27
C LYS A 219 -40.04 -91.61 -28.12
N LYS A 220 -39.56 -90.51 -27.53
CA LYS A 220 -39.20 -89.27 -28.26
C LYS A 220 -37.86 -89.41 -28.99
N LEU A 221 -36.88 -90.04 -28.35
CA LEU A 221 -35.54 -90.27 -28.91
C LEU A 221 -35.55 -91.20 -30.14
N THR A 222 -36.46 -92.17 -30.16
CA THR A 222 -36.58 -93.15 -31.26
C THR A 222 -37.65 -92.80 -32.30
N LYS A 223 -38.26 -91.61 -32.23
CA LYS A 223 -39.39 -91.18 -33.09
C LYS A 223 -39.10 -91.33 -34.60
N ASN A 224 -37.86 -91.08 -35.02
CA ASN A 224 -37.41 -91.16 -36.41
C ASN A 224 -36.46 -92.34 -36.69
N ALA A 225 -36.37 -93.30 -35.76
CA ALA A 225 -35.53 -94.49 -35.87
C ALA A 225 -36.34 -95.76 -35.53
N PRO A 226 -37.20 -96.23 -36.45
CA PRO A 226 -38.14 -97.32 -36.17
C PRO A 226 -37.46 -98.64 -35.78
N SER A 227 -36.30 -98.95 -36.38
CA SER A 227 -35.51 -100.14 -36.07
C SER A 227 -34.94 -100.13 -34.65
N VAL A 228 -34.42 -98.97 -34.21
CA VAL A 228 -33.89 -98.78 -32.85
C VAL A 228 -35.01 -98.83 -31.82
N ARG A 229 -36.18 -98.28 -32.15
CA ARG A 229 -37.38 -98.38 -31.30
C ARG A 229 -37.79 -99.83 -31.06
N ALA A 230 -37.82 -100.63 -32.12
CA ALA A 230 -38.18 -102.05 -32.04
C ALA A 230 -37.22 -102.82 -31.11
N MET A 231 -35.90 -102.61 -31.25
CA MET A 231 -34.89 -103.23 -30.38
C MET A 231 -35.11 -102.88 -28.89
N PHE A 232 -35.43 -101.63 -28.57
CA PHE A 232 -35.72 -101.24 -27.18
C PHE A 232 -37.04 -101.81 -26.66
N GLU A 233 -38.06 -101.97 -27.51
CA GLU A 233 -39.33 -102.60 -27.13
C GLU A 233 -39.16 -104.12 -26.89
N GLU A 234 -38.33 -104.79 -27.68
CA GLU A 234 -37.95 -106.22 -27.53
C GLU A 234 -37.24 -106.48 -26.20
N ILE A 235 -36.18 -105.71 -25.90
CA ILE A 235 -35.43 -105.80 -24.63
C ILE A 235 -36.33 -105.53 -23.42
N LYS A 236 -37.36 -104.68 -23.57
CA LYS A 236 -38.31 -104.39 -22.49
C LYS A 236 -39.29 -105.54 -22.26
N ALA A 237 -39.71 -106.22 -23.32
CA ALA A 237 -40.57 -107.39 -23.25
C ALA A 237 -39.84 -108.60 -22.63
N GLU A 238 -38.55 -108.79 -22.95
CA GLU A 238 -37.71 -109.84 -22.34
C GLU A 238 -37.47 -109.63 -20.84
N ASN A 239 -37.33 -108.39 -20.38
CA ASN A 239 -37.12 -108.07 -18.95
C ASN A 239 -38.42 -108.02 -18.10
N GLN A 240 -39.59 -108.18 -18.72
CA GLN A 240 -40.90 -108.17 -18.05
C GLN A 240 -41.59 -109.55 -18.04
N ALA A 241 -40.95 -110.56 -18.65
CA ALA A 241 -41.31 -111.98 -18.58
C ALA A 241 -40.60 -112.66 -17.40
#